data_AF-A0A479ZST3-F1
#
_entry.id   AF-A0A479ZST3-F1
#
_cell.length_a   1.000
_cell.length_b   1.000
_cell.length_c   1.000
_cell.angle_alpha   90.00
_cell.angle_beta   90.00
_cell.angle_gamma   90.00
#
_symmetry.space_group_name_H-M   'P 1'
#
loop_
_entity.id
_entity.type
_entity.pdbx_description
1 polymer ?
#
loop_
_entity_poly.entity_id
_entity_poly.type
_entity_poly.pdbx_seq_one_letter_code
_entity_poly.pdbx_strand_id
1 'polypeptide(L)' 'MLKTVQGIYRNGKIELTEIPANIIESPVLITFIETPTPENITIKSSTEELFSPLRGKIKYFEDITTPTTEEWGEI' A
#
# COMPACT_ATOMS: atom_id res chain seq x y z
N MET A 1 31.42 -25.74 -3.44
CA MET A 1 31.57 -24.28 -3.21
C MET A 1 30.17 -23.71 -3.06
N LEU A 2 29.88 -22.95 -2.00
CA LEU A 2 28.55 -22.37 -1.79
C LEU A 2 28.34 -21.19 -2.75
N LYS A 3 27.14 -21.06 -3.32
CA LYS A 3 26.70 -19.90 -4.10
C LYS A 3 25.50 -19.27 -3.39
N THR A 4 25.52 -17.95 -3.26
CA THR A 4 24.44 -17.18 -2.65
C THR A 4 23.72 -16.40 -3.74
N VAL A 5 22.40 -16.52 -3.79
CA VAL A 5 21.52 -15.82 -4.74
C VAL A 5 20.53 -14.99 -3.93
N GLN A 6 20.33 -13.74 -4.33
CA GLN A 6 19.29 -12.90 -3.73
C GLN A 6 17.91 -13.27 -4.27
N GLY A 7 16.89 -13.08 -3.44
CA GLY A 7 15.50 -13.32 -3.83
C GLY A 7 14.56 -12.46 -3.02
N ILE A 8 13.32 -12.32 -3.51
CA ILE A 8 12.26 -11.58 -2.87
C ILE A 8 11.18 -12.58 -2.41
N TYR A 9 10.85 -12.55 -1.12
CA TYR A 9 9.74 -13.33 -0.57
C TYR A 9 8.42 -12.57 -0.68
N ARG A 10 7.43 -13.14 -1.37
CA ARG A 10 6.08 -12.59 -1.53
C ARG A 10 5.06 -13.73 -1.52
N ASN A 11 4.05 -13.62 -0.65
CA ASN A 11 2.90 -14.52 -0.62
C ASN A 11 3.26 -16.03 -0.56
N GLY A 12 4.25 -16.40 0.25
CA GLY A 12 4.68 -17.81 0.37
C GLY A 12 5.60 -18.31 -0.74
N LYS A 13 6.01 -17.44 -1.69
CA LYS A 13 6.91 -17.78 -2.79
C LYS A 13 8.19 -16.94 -2.71
N ILE A 14 9.30 -17.52 -3.15
CA ILE A 14 10.58 -16.83 -3.29
C ILE A 14 10.85 -16.66 -4.78
N GLU A 15 10.98 -15.42 -5.22
CA GLU A 15 11.37 -15.05 -6.57
C GLU A 15 12.86 -14.75 -6.58
N LEU A 16 13.66 -15.57 -7.27
CA LEU A 16 15.11 -15.35 -7.38
C LEU A 16 15.38 -14.16 -8.29
N THR A 17 16.33 -13.31 -7.91
CA THR A 17 16.77 -12.19 -8.76
C THR A 17 17.67 -12.64 -9.90
N GLU A 18 18.28 -13.82 -9.78
CA GLU A 18 19.13 -14.44 -10.79
C GLU A 18 19.00 -15.96 -10.75
N ILE A 19 19.25 -16.62 -11.89
CA ILE A 19 19.29 -18.08 -11.97
C ILE A 19 20.75 -18.51 -11.79
N PRO A 20 21.08 -19.31 -10.76
CA PRO A 20 22.45 -19.74 -10.55
C PRO A 20 22.91 -20.67 -11.69
N ALA A 21 23.95 -20.25 -12.41
CA ALA A 21 24.50 -21.04 -13.50
C ALA A 21 25.11 -22.36 -13.02
N ASN A 22 24.94 -23.40 -13.84
CA ASN A 22 25.50 -24.75 -13.65
C ASN A 22 24.99 -25.48 -12.40
N ILE A 23 23.74 -25.22 -11.99
CA ILE A 23 23.04 -25.97 -10.94
C ILE A 23 21.74 -26.51 -11.52
N ILE A 24 21.60 -27.84 -11.54
CA ILE A 24 20.36 -28.52 -11.96
C ILE A 24 19.51 -28.84 -10.73
N GLU A 25 20.14 -29.41 -9.69
CA GLU A 25 19.50 -29.79 -8.42
C GLU A 25 20.52 -29.64 -7.28
N SER A 26 20.11 -29.05 -6.16
CA SER A 26 20.92 -28.91 -4.95
C SER A 26 20.05 -28.56 -3.74
N PRO A 27 20.41 -28.99 -2.52
CA PRO A 27 19.83 -28.43 -1.29
C PRO A 27 20.03 -26.92 -1.21
N VAL A 28 19.07 -26.21 -0.61
CA VAL A 28 19.08 -24.76 -0.40
C VAL A 28 18.91 -24.41 1.07
N LEU A 29 19.49 -23.28 1.49
CA LEU A 29 19.35 -22.72 2.83
C LEU A 29 18.71 -21.34 2.68
N ILE A 30 17.58 -21.12 3.35
CA ILE A 30 16.79 -19.89 3.24
C ILE A 30 16.84 -19.15 4.57
N THR A 31 17.28 -17.89 4.54
CA THR A 31 17.29 -16.99 5.69
C THR A 31 16.48 -15.75 5.35
N PHE A 32 15.46 -15.45 6.15
CA PHE A 32 14.64 -14.26 5.99
C PHE A 32 15.28 -13.10 6.73
N ILE A 33 15.45 -11.97 6.04
CA ILE A 33 15.88 -10.72 6.65
C ILE A 33 14.62 -10.01 7.11
N GLU A 34 14.45 -9.84 8.42
CA GLU A 34 13.37 -9.03 8.96
C GLU A 34 13.56 -7.58 8.53
N THR A 35 12.64 -7.06 7.73
CA THR A 35 12.56 -5.63 7.49
C THR A 35 11.88 -4.99 8.69
N PRO A 36 12.48 -3.97 9.33
CA PRO A 36 11.78 -3.24 10.38
C PRO A 36 10.45 -2.74 9.80
N THR A 37 9.33 -3.09 10.43
CA THR A 37 8.06 -2.46 10.12
C THR A 37 8.27 -0.97 10.30
N PRO A 38 8.14 -0.14 9.24
CA PRO A 38 8.24 1.29 9.41
C PRO A 38 7.22 1.69 10.46
N GLU A 39 7.67 2.31 11.55
CA GLU A 39 6.85 2.69 12.72
C GLU A 39 5.61 3.53 12.34
N ASN A 40 5.57 4.06 11.12
CA ASN A 40 4.51 4.92 10.60
C ASN A 40 3.56 4.25 9.59
N ILE A 41 3.71 2.96 9.28
CA ILE A 41 2.66 2.22 8.54
C ILE A 41 1.81 1.49 9.56
N THR A 42 0.90 2.25 10.19
CA THR A 42 -0.29 1.62 10.76
C THR A 42 -1.03 1.00 9.57
N ILE A 43 -0.86 -0.31 9.35
CA ILE A 43 -1.69 -1.06 8.42
C ILE A 43 -3.09 -1.03 9.03
N LYS A 44 -3.88 -0.05 8.62
CA LYS A 44 -5.28 0.00 8.99
C LYS A 44 -5.94 -1.21 8.37
N SER A 45 -6.45 -2.08 9.22
CA SER A 45 -6.90 -3.42 8.86
C SER A 45 -8.17 -3.40 8.01
N SER A 46 -8.88 -2.27 8.02
CA SER A 46 -10.10 -2.05 7.25
C SER A 46 -10.20 -0.64 6.67
N THR A 47 -11.00 -0.52 5.61
CA THR A 47 -11.43 0.76 5.04
C THR A 47 -12.10 1.64 6.11
N GLU A 48 -12.84 1.05 7.05
CA GLU A 48 -13.51 1.79 8.10
C GLU A 48 -12.53 2.47 9.07
N GLU A 49 -11.51 1.74 9.53
CA GLU A 49 -10.43 2.31 10.34
C GLU A 49 -9.68 3.42 9.57
N LEU A 50 -9.51 3.25 8.25
CA LEU A 50 -8.87 4.24 7.38
C LEU A 50 -9.58 5.58 7.42
N PHE A 51 -10.89 5.57 7.28
CA PHE A 51 -11.72 6.78 7.15
C PHE A 51 -12.36 7.25 8.47
N SER A 52 -12.14 6.58 9.60
CA SER A 52 -12.67 6.98 10.91
C SER A 52 -12.36 8.46 11.27
N PRO A 53 -11.13 9.00 11.10
CA PRO A 53 -10.83 10.40 11.43
C PRO A 53 -11.55 11.46 10.57
N LEU A 54 -12.16 11.04 9.46
CA LEU A 54 -12.88 11.90 8.52
C LEU A 54 -14.40 11.88 8.75
N ARG A 55 -14.91 10.96 9.58
CA ARG A 55 -16.32 10.95 9.99
C ARG A 55 -16.66 12.27 10.70
N GLY A 56 -17.76 12.90 10.30
CA GLY A 56 -18.23 14.16 10.89
C GLY A 56 -17.44 15.43 10.50
N LYS A 57 -16.34 15.30 9.74
CA LYS A 57 -15.57 16.45 9.23
C LYS A 57 -15.96 16.86 7.81
N ILE A 58 -16.85 16.11 7.18
CA ILE A 58 -17.34 16.42 5.84
C ILE A 58 -18.37 17.54 5.98
N LYS A 59 -17.96 18.76 5.63
CA LYS A 59 -18.87 19.88 5.44
C LYS A 59 -19.55 19.67 4.10
N TYR A 60 -20.82 19.27 4.12
CA TYR A 60 -21.65 19.32 2.92
C TYR A 60 -21.80 20.79 2.56
N PHE A 61 -21.21 21.21 1.45
CA PHE A 61 -21.58 22.48 0.85
C PHE A 61 -23.03 22.33 0.37
N GLU A 62 -23.82 23.39 0.52
CA GLU A 62 -25.17 23.42 -0.03
C GLU A 62 -25.15 22.97 -1.49
N ASP A 63 -26.23 22.30 -1.86
CA ASP A 63 -26.43 21.60 -3.11
C ASP A 63 -25.88 22.44 -4.27
N ILE A 64 -24.81 21.97 -4.93
CA ILE A 64 -24.16 22.67 -6.04
C ILE A 64 -25.10 22.91 -7.24
N THR A 65 -26.31 22.38 -7.18
CA THR A 65 -27.39 22.60 -8.15
C THR A 65 -28.32 23.75 -7.77
N THR A 66 -28.19 24.37 -6.59
CA THR A 66 -28.93 25.59 -6.27
C THR A 66 -28.34 26.75 -7.06
N PRO A 67 -29.11 27.38 -7.98
CA PRO A 67 -28.64 28.57 -8.67
C PRO A 67 -28.50 29.70 -7.64
N THR A 68 -27.30 30.27 -7.51
CA THR A 68 -27.07 31.56 -6.84
C THR A 68 -27.63 32.67 -7.73
N THR A 69 -28.96 32.80 -7.76
CA THR A 69 -29.60 33.94 -8.40
C THR A 69 -29.53 35.12 -7.43
N GLU A 70 -28.41 35.85 -7.45
CA GLU A 70 -28.43 37.24 -7.00
C GLU A 70 -29.23 38.01 -8.04
N GLU A 71 -30.51 38.27 -7.72
CA GLU A 71 -31.36 39.22 -8.45
C GLU A 71 -30.66 40.59 -8.39
N TRP A 72 -29.98 40.93 -9.48
CA TRP A 72 -29.50 42.29 -9.70
C TRP A 72 -30.74 43.19 -9.75
N GLY A 73 -30.99 43.91 -8.67
CA GLY A 73 -32.07 44.90 -8.59
C GLY A 73 -31.97 45.89 -9.75
N GLU A 74 -33.10 46.11 -10.41
CA GLU A 74 -33.25 47.09 -11.49
C GLU A 74 -32.74 48.47 -11.04
N ILE A 75 -31.85 49.07 -11.84
CA ILE A 75 -31.40 50.46 -11.70
C ILE A 75 -32.40 51.45 -12.28
#